data_AF-A0A4S4BAY1-F1
#
_entry.id   AF-A0A4S4BAY1-F1
#
_cell.length_a   1.000
_cell.length_b   1.000
_cell.length_c   1.000
_cell.angle_alpha   90.00
_cell.angle_beta   90.00
_cell.angle_gamma   90.00
#
_symmetry.space_group_name_H-M   'P 1'
#
loop_
_entity.id
_entity.type
_entity.pdbx_description
1 polymer ?
#
loop_
_entity_poly.entity_id
_entity_poly.type
_entity_poly.pdbx_seq_one_letter_code
_entity_poly.pdbx_strand_id
1 'polypeptide(L)'
;MGKLVRDGIPAIMGTSAVARVLDADEYVVALRVKLEEEVSEYLDAHNPEELADVLEVLHALAAQHGLTPEQLEALRAAKAQARGGFGGRVWMEF
;
A
#
# COMPACT_ATOMS: atom_id res chain seq x y z
N MET A 1 7.92 15.97 -11.58
CA MET A 1 7.30 15.31 -10.41
C MET A 1 7.50 13.82 -10.61
N GLY A 2 8.11 13.12 -9.65
CA GLY A 2 8.37 11.68 -9.73
C GLY A 2 7.46 10.92 -8.78
N LYS A 3 7.34 9.60 -8.97
CA LYS A 3 6.58 8.72 -8.09
C LYS A 3 7.40 7.50 -7.71
N LEU A 4 7.06 6.89 -6.57
CA LEU A 4 7.58 5.58 -6.22
C LEU A 4 7.01 4.55 -7.20
N VAL A 5 7.86 3.67 -7.72
CA VAL A 5 7.47 2.59 -8.63
C VAL A 5 8.06 1.29 -8.11
N ARG A 6 7.50 0.14 -8.54
CA ARG A 6 8.14 -1.15 -8.32
C ARG A 6 9.52 -1.14 -8.97
N ASP A 7 10.49 -1.77 -8.32
CA ASP A 7 11.90 -1.80 -8.71
C ASP A 7 12.15 -2.35 -10.14
N GLY A 8 11.28 -3.22 -10.63
CA GLY A 8 11.30 -3.74 -12.00
C GLY A 8 10.80 -2.77 -13.08
N ILE A 9 10.05 -1.72 -12.73
CA ILE A 9 9.42 -0.81 -13.71
C ILE A 9 10.45 -0.06 -14.58
N PRO A 10 11.54 0.52 -14.03
CA PRO A 10 12.54 1.20 -14.86
C PRO A 10 13.13 0.30 -15.96
N ALA A 11 13.33 -0.98 -15.67
CA ALA A 11 13.86 -1.94 -16.65
C ALA A 11 12.85 -2.22 -17.78
N ILE A 12 11.56 -2.30 -17.45
CA ILE A 12 10.47 -2.51 -18.42
C ILE A 12 10.28 -1.28 -19.33
N MET A 13 10.44 -0.07 -18.78
CA MET A 13 10.28 1.18 -19.53
C MET A 13 11.47 1.50 -20.46
N GLY A 14 12.63 0.88 -20.23
CA GLY A 14 13.82 1.05 -21.08
C GLY A 14 14.46 2.44 -20.97
N THR A 15 15.00 2.95 -22.08
CA THR A 15 15.87 4.15 -22.10
C THR A 15 15.16 5.47 -21.79
N SER A 16 13.83 5.49 -21.70
CA SER A 16 13.04 6.68 -21.37
C SER A 16 12.87 6.90 -19.86
N ALA A 17 13.14 5.87 -19.04
CA ALA A 17 13.01 5.96 -17.59
C ALA A 17 14.31 6.45 -16.94
N VAL A 18 14.20 7.54 -16.20
CA VAL A 18 15.24 8.00 -15.28
C VAL A 18 14.79 7.66 -13.86
N ALA A 19 15.49 6.72 -13.21
CA ALA A 19 15.20 6.29 -11.86
C ALA A 19 16.42 6.51 -10.95
N ARG A 20 16.17 6.76 -9.67
CA ARG A 20 17.18 6.77 -8.61
C ARG A 20 16.65 5.98 -7.43
N VAL A 21 17.57 5.44 -6.63
CA VAL A 21 17.23 4.84 -5.34
C VAL A 21 16.99 5.96 -4.32
N LEU A 22 15.92 5.85 -3.55
CA LEU A 22 15.61 6.76 -2.44
C LEU A 22 16.43 6.36 -1.20
N ASP A 23 16.80 7.33 -0.37
CA ASP A 23 17.26 7.00 0.98
C ASP A 23 16.10 6.55 1.89
N ALA A 24 16.41 6.14 3.12
CA ALA A 24 15.41 5.59 4.04
C ALA A 24 14.31 6.60 4.39
N ASP A 25 14.65 7.87 4.63
CA ASP A 25 13.70 8.90 5.05
C ASP A 25 12.82 9.32 3.86
N GLU A 26 13.43 9.50 2.69
CA GLU A 26 12.73 9.74 1.44
C GLU A 26 11.77 8.59 1.10
N TYR A 27 12.20 7.35 1.31
CA TYR A 27 11.41 6.17 1.01
C TYR A 27 10.15 6.07 1.87
N VAL A 28 10.25 6.35 3.18
CA VAL A 28 9.09 6.34 4.09
C VAL A 28 8.07 7.41 3.68
N VAL A 29 8.52 8.60 3.29
CA VAL A 29 7.63 9.65 2.78
C VAL A 29 6.99 9.22 1.48
N ALA A 30 7.77 8.65 0.55
CA ALA A 30 7.28 8.20 -0.74
C ALA A 30 6.26 7.06 -0.63
N LEU A 31 6.41 6.13 0.34
CA LEU A 31 5.42 5.08 0.60
C LEU A 31 4.06 5.63 1.04
N ARG A 32 4.03 6.70 1.84
CA ARG A 32 2.78 7.34 2.27
C ARG A 32 2.08 8.03 1.09
N VAL A 33 2.84 8.75 0.27
CA VAL A 33 2.33 9.34 -0.98
C VAL A 33 1.82 8.24 -1.92
N LYS A 34 2.55 7.13 -2.03
CA LYS A 34 2.15 5.99 -2.86
C LYS A 34 0.85 5.36 -2.35
N LEU A 35 0.66 5.23 -1.04
CA LEU A 35 -0.60 4.72 -0.48
C LEU A 35 -1.80 5.59 -0.89
N GLU A 36 -1.65 6.93 -0.86
CA GLU A 36 -2.68 7.85 -1.30
C GLU A 36 -2.96 7.73 -2.81
N GLU A 37 -1.92 7.62 -3.62
CA GLU A 37 -2.01 7.38 -5.08
C GLU A 37 -2.81 6.11 -5.39
N GLU A 38 -2.41 4.95 -4.86
CA GLU A 38 -3.03 3.65 -5.16
C GLU A 38 -4.47 3.55 -4.64
N VAL A 39 -4.75 4.14 -3.47
CA VAL A 39 -6.13 4.22 -2.97
C VAL A 39 -6.99 5.10 -3.87
N SER A 40 -6.46 6.23 -4.36
CA SER A 40 -7.18 7.09 -5.32
C SER A 40 -7.44 6.35 -6.63
N GLU A 41 -6.43 5.62 -7.16
CA GLU A 41 -6.57 4.82 -8.38
C GLU A 41 -7.64 3.73 -8.22
N TYR A 42 -7.68 3.04 -7.07
CA TYR A 42 -8.77 2.10 -6.77
C TYR A 42 -10.14 2.78 -6.70
N LEU A 43 -10.26 3.93 -6.04
CA LEU A 43 -11.52 4.66 -5.90
C LEU A 43 -12.05 5.19 -7.25
N ASP A 44 -11.16 5.51 -8.19
CA ASP A 44 -11.52 5.97 -9.52
C ASP A 44 -11.83 4.80 -10.46
N ALA A 45 -10.92 3.83 -10.57
CA ALA A 45 -10.99 2.74 -11.54
C ALA A 45 -11.89 1.58 -11.09
N HIS A 46 -12.10 1.39 -9.79
CA HIS A 46 -12.82 0.25 -9.20
C HIS A 46 -12.26 -1.11 -9.63
N ASN A 47 -10.96 -1.18 -9.94
CA ASN A 47 -10.28 -2.37 -10.44
C ASN A 47 -9.59 -3.13 -9.29
N PRO A 48 -9.78 -4.47 -9.16
CA PRO A 48 -9.07 -5.28 -8.18
C PRO A 48 -7.54 -5.28 -8.30
N GLU A 49 -6.98 -4.93 -9.45
CA GLU A 49 -5.51 -4.81 -9.60
C GLU A 49 -4.95 -3.71 -8.68
N GLU A 50 -5.65 -2.59 -8.55
CA GLU A 50 -5.24 -1.49 -7.65
C GLU A 50 -5.29 -1.92 -6.17
N LEU A 51 -6.15 -2.86 -5.79
CA LEU A 51 -6.14 -3.43 -4.44
C LEU A 51 -4.86 -4.24 -4.16
N ALA A 52 -4.27 -4.86 -5.19
CA ALA A 52 -3.00 -5.56 -5.05
C ALA A 52 -1.83 -4.56 -4.87
N ASP A 53 -1.88 -3.40 -5.52
CA ASP A 53 -0.90 -2.34 -5.33
C ASP A 53 -1.05 -1.67 -3.96
N VAL A 54 -2.28 -1.41 -3.48
CA VAL A 54 -2.53 -1.00 -2.09
C VAL A 54 -1.95 -2.02 -1.10
N LEU A 55 -2.15 -3.32 -1.33
CA LEU A 55 -1.62 -4.37 -0.46
C LEU A 55 -0.09 -4.39 -0.43
N GLU A 56 0.57 -4.22 -1.58
CA GLU A 56 2.03 -4.10 -1.67
C GLU A 56 2.54 -2.94 -0.80
N VAL A 57 1.91 -1.76 -0.92
CA VAL A 57 2.29 -0.58 -0.14
C VAL A 57 2.07 -0.82 1.36
N LEU A 58 1.00 -1.50 1.76
CA LEU A 58 0.76 -1.87 3.15
C LEU A 58 1.84 -2.81 3.69
N HIS A 59 2.30 -3.79 2.92
CA HIS A 59 3.41 -4.66 3.32
C HIS A 59 4.72 -3.87 3.47
N ALA A 60 5.03 -2.97 2.53
CA ALA A 60 6.23 -2.14 2.62
C ALA A 60 6.21 -1.21 3.84
N LEU A 61 5.05 -0.60 4.14
CA LEU A 61 4.85 0.22 5.35
C LEU A 61 4.92 -0.64 6.63
N ALA A 62 4.37 -1.85 6.63
CA ALA A 62 4.46 -2.76 7.77
C ALA A 62 5.91 -3.12 8.09
N ALA A 63 6.75 -3.33 7.08
CA ALA A 63 8.18 -3.56 7.26
C ALA A 63 8.89 -2.37 7.93
N GLN A 64 8.46 -1.12 7.69
CA GLN A 64 8.98 0.06 8.40
C GLN A 64 8.63 0.05 9.90
N HIS A 65 7.59 -0.69 10.28
CA HIS A 65 7.23 -0.95 11.67
C HIS A 65 7.85 -2.25 12.23
N GLY A 66 8.73 -2.91 11.49
CA GLY A 66 9.34 -4.18 11.87
C GLY A 66 8.38 -5.37 11.82
N LEU A 67 7.32 -5.28 11.02
CA LEU A 67 6.31 -6.32 10.87
C LEU A 67 6.48 -7.07 9.55
N THR A 68 6.33 -8.39 9.62
CA THR A 68 6.12 -9.27 8.46
C THR A 68 4.66 -9.20 7.99
N PRO A 69 4.35 -9.61 6.74
CA PRO A 69 2.98 -9.77 6.27
C PRO A 69 2.12 -10.62 7.20
N GLU A 70 2.65 -11.73 7.71
CA GLU A 70 1.94 -12.64 8.61
C GLU A 70 1.63 -11.98 9.96
N GLN A 71 2.53 -11.15 10.47
CA GLN A 71 2.29 -10.38 11.70
C GLN A 71 1.24 -9.29 11.49
N LEU A 72 1.26 -8.59 10.34
CA LEU A 72 0.21 -7.62 10.00
C LEU A 72 -1.16 -8.31 9.90
N GLU A 73 -1.21 -9.47 9.26
CA GLU A 73 -2.43 -10.27 9.13
C GLU A 73 -2.93 -10.77 10.49
N ALA A 74 -2.03 -11.20 11.39
CA ALA A 74 -2.40 -11.57 12.75
C ALA A 74 -3.03 -10.38 13.53
N LEU A 75 -2.49 -9.16 13.36
CA LEU A 75 -3.06 -7.95 13.94
C LEU A 75 -4.46 -7.64 13.38
N ARG A 76 -4.67 -7.80 12.08
CA ARG A 76 -5.98 -7.65 11.42
C ARG A 76 -6.97 -8.70 11.94
N ALA A 77 -6.56 -9.97 12.01
CA ALA A 77 -7.38 -11.08 12.49
C ALA A 77 -7.80 -10.90 13.95
N ALA A 78 -6.88 -10.49 14.83
CA ALA A 78 -7.19 -10.20 16.24
C ALA A 78 -8.23 -9.07 16.39
N LYS A 79 -8.14 -8.00 15.57
CA LYS A 79 -9.16 -6.94 15.53
C LYS A 79 -10.51 -7.47 15.06
N ALA A 80 -10.52 -8.30 14.02
CA ALA A 80 -11.75 -8.90 13.48
C ALA A 80 -12.42 -9.84 14.50
N GLN A 81 -11.65 -10.62 15.26
CA GLN A 81 -12.16 -11.47 16.34
C GLN A 81 -12.76 -10.64 17.48
N ALA A 82 -12.07 -9.57 17.90
CA ALA A 82 -12.49 -8.76 19.03
C ALA A 82 -13.66 -7.81 18.73
N ARG A 83 -13.77 -7.33 17.48
CA ARG A 83 -14.68 -6.22 17.11
C ARG A 83 -15.58 -6.52 15.90
N GLY A 84 -15.46 -7.70 15.30
CA GLY A 84 -16.08 -8.02 14.02
C GLY A 84 -15.30 -7.45 12.82
N GLY A 85 -15.69 -7.86 11.62
CA GLY A 85 -15.19 -7.31 10.35
C GLY A 85 -16.27 -6.52 9.62
N PHE A 86 -15.93 -6.01 8.43
CA PHE A 86 -16.86 -5.21 7.62
C PHE A 86 -17.98 -6.02 6.92
N GLY A 87 -17.99 -7.36 7.05
CA GLY A 87 -19.00 -8.23 6.44
C GLY A 87 -20.43 -7.98 6.95
N GLY A 88 -20.58 -7.42 8.16
CA GLY A 88 -21.87 -7.06 8.73
C GLY A 88 -22.53 -5.81 8.11
N ARG A 89 -21.80 -5.05 7.27
CA ARG A 89 -22.29 -3.84 6.58
C ARG A 89 -22.95 -2.83 7.53
N VAL A 90 -22.38 -2.66 8.73
CA VAL A 90 -22.93 -1.79 9.76
C VAL A 90 -22.42 -0.36 9.56
N TRP A 91 -23.34 0.60 9.51
CA TRP A 91 -23.07 2.04 9.52
C TRP A 91 -23.51 2.63 10.87
N MET A 92 -22.75 3.57 11.43
CA MET A 92 -23.01 4.18 12.74
C MET A 92 -23.14 5.70 12.60
N GLU A 93 -24.23 6.27 13.14
CA GLU A 93 -24.54 7.70 13.17
C GLU A 93 -24.70 8.16 14.63
N PHE A 94 -24.43 9.44 14.90
CA PHE A 94 -24.58 10.08 16.21
C PHE A 94 -25.43 11.34 16.10
#